data_AF-A0A2V5J0L4-F1
#
_entry.id   AF-A0A2V5J0L4-F1
#
_cell.length_a   1.000
_cell.length_b   1.000
_cell.length_c   1.000
_cell.angle_alpha   90.00
_cell.angle_beta   90.00
_cell.angle_gamma   90.00
#
_symmetry.space_group_name_H-M   'P 1'
#
loop_
_entity.id
_entity.type
_entity.pdbx_description
1 polymer ?
#
loop_
_entity_poly.entity_id
_entity_poly.type
_entity_poly.pdbx_seq_one_letter_code
_entity_poly.pdbx_strand_id
1 'polypeptide(L)'
;MYRLPNPVLATGRGGHSAPFLRFIDKAMRSVRCLFTMSLDLNTILKDWAHESGSIKVRKIAGLDGREKLQLRVDLGVLQMELTGRPDGRRPHNCESLLEYHQKRAARAEQKGETYEVTPEQCAELQQEGIQYYHRYLSLFQINDFEGVVRDTQRNLDLFTFVAQHTDREEFSWALQQFRPYVLMMNTRAKASILLGEGKFAEAISEIERGRDAITEFLQQSNFPELVSKSSEIAFLDEWLEEVKAKRPLSKLEVMQREMETAIAKELYERAAELRDAIKLLKTQKSA
;
A
#
# COMPACT_ATOMS: atom_id res chain seq x y z
N MET A 1 -19.72 36.37 22.01
CA MET A 1 -19.20 37.76 21.91
C MET A 1 -17.76 37.62 21.45
N TYR A 2 -17.35 38.07 20.27
CA TYR A 2 -17.22 39.48 19.89
C TYR A 2 -17.56 39.72 18.42
N ARG A 3 -18.21 40.87 18.17
CA ARG A 3 -18.69 41.41 16.90
C ARG A 3 -17.53 41.98 16.07
N LEU A 4 -17.66 41.82 14.74
CA LEU A 4 -17.02 42.63 13.71
C LEU A 4 -17.36 44.13 13.85
N PRO A 5 -16.53 45.03 13.32
CA PRO A 5 -16.99 46.29 12.78
C PRO A 5 -16.83 46.34 11.25
N ASN A 6 -17.93 46.68 10.58
CA ASN A 6 -17.96 47.35 9.28
C ASN A 6 -18.65 48.70 9.57
N PRO A 7 -18.25 49.84 8.98
CA PRO A 7 -18.83 50.27 7.70
C PRO A 7 -17.82 51.14 6.87
N VAL A 8 -18.03 51.57 5.62
CA VAL A 8 -19.04 52.50 5.10
C VAL A 8 -18.95 52.53 3.55
N LEU A 9 -20.11 52.59 2.91
CA LEU A 9 -20.34 52.92 1.50
C LEU A 9 -20.04 54.39 1.18
N ALA A 10 -19.33 54.67 0.09
CA ALA A 10 -19.35 55.97 -0.57
C ALA A 10 -19.82 55.82 -2.02
N THR A 11 -20.95 56.45 -2.29
CA THR A 11 -21.66 56.59 -3.57
C THR A 11 -21.00 57.62 -4.48
N GLY A 12 -21.00 57.37 -5.79
CA GLY A 12 -20.69 58.37 -6.80
C GLY A 12 -21.40 58.07 -8.14
N ARG A 13 -22.45 58.84 -8.45
CA ARG A 13 -23.18 58.86 -9.73
C ARG A 13 -22.64 59.96 -10.65
N GLY A 14 -22.75 59.75 -11.95
CA GLY A 14 -22.74 60.75 -13.03
C GLY A 14 -22.08 60.18 -14.29
N GLY A 15 -22.57 60.30 -15.52
CA GLY A 15 -23.73 60.97 -16.11
C GLY A 15 -23.57 60.93 -17.65
N HIS A 16 -24.63 60.51 -18.35
CA HIS A 16 -25.11 60.78 -19.73
C HIS A 16 -24.23 60.82 -21.03
N SER A 17 -24.90 60.31 -22.09
CA SER A 17 -24.81 60.57 -23.56
C SER A 17 -23.75 59.77 -24.35
N ALA A 18 -23.98 59.21 -25.56
CA ALA A 18 -25.13 59.07 -26.47
C ALA A 18 -24.87 57.86 -27.42
N PRO A 19 -25.89 57.32 -28.11
CA PRO A 19 -25.79 56.10 -28.92
C PRO A 19 -25.67 56.42 -30.42
N PHE A 20 -24.60 56.03 -31.10
CA PHE A 20 -24.60 55.90 -32.57
C PHE A 20 -23.44 55.03 -33.04
N LEU A 21 -23.68 54.29 -34.13
CA LEU A 21 -22.85 53.24 -34.75
C LEU A 21 -22.99 51.82 -34.17
N ARG A 22 -24.18 51.27 -34.44
CA ARG A 22 -24.32 49.89 -34.90
C ARG A 22 -23.47 49.66 -36.16
N PHE A 23 -23.15 48.39 -36.40
CA PHE A 23 -22.56 47.84 -37.63
C PHE A 23 -21.05 48.06 -37.79
N ILE A 24 -20.27 47.19 -37.17
CA ILE A 24 -19.26 46.29 -37.78
C ILE A 24 -18.49 45.70 -36.59
N ASP A 25 -18.97 44.57 -36.06
CA ASP A 25 -18.07 43.51 -35.54
C ASP A 25 -18.84 42.21 -35.21
N LYS A 26 -19.88 41.94 -36.00
CA LYS A 26 -20.63 40.67 -35.96
C LYS A 26 -19.83 39.51 -36.60
N ALA A 27 -18.54 39.70 -36.90
CA ALA A 27 -17.70 38.76 -37.63
C ALA A 27 -16.29 38.56 -37.04
N MET A 28 -16.01 39.00 -35.80
CA MET A 28 -14.72 38.78 -35.14
C MET A 28 -14.79 38.43 -33.66
N ARG A 29 -15.89 37.81 -33.19
CA ARG A 29 -15.81 36.96 -32.00
C ARG A 29 -15.51 35.53 -32.43
N SER A 30 -14.32 35.40 -33.04
CA SER A 30 -13.57 34.16 -33.13
C SER A 30 -13.66 33.47 -31.78
N VAL A 31 -14.11 32.23 -31.81
CA VAL A 31 -14.15 31.30 -30.70
C VAL A 31 -12.73 31.16 -30.13
N ARG A 32 -12.33 32.06 -29.24
CA ARG A 32 -11.31 31.76 -28.25
C ARG A 32 -12.02 30.95 -27.17
N CYS A 33 -12.27 29.68 -27.48
CA CYS A 33 -12.44 28.67 -26.44
C CYS A 33 -11.07 28.50 -25.80
N LEU A 34 -10.68 29.49 -25.00
CA LEU A 34 -9.67 29.29 -23.97
C LEU A 34 -10.34 28.35 -23.00
N PHE A 35 -10.10 27.05 -23.16
CA PHE A 35 -10.28 26.09 -22.09
C PHE A 35 -9.33 26.53 -20.97
N THR A 36 -9.74 27.49 -20.14
CA THR A 36 -9.12 27.74 -18.85
C THR A 36 -9.33 26.44 -18.08
N MET A 37 -8.30 25.58 -18.09
CA MET A 37 -8.24 24.41 -17.22
C MET A 37 -8.32 24.94 -15.79
N SER A 38 -9.50 24.85 -15.20
CA SER A 38 -9.69 25.28 -13.82
C SER A 38 -8.82 24.42 -12.92
N LEU A 39 -7.98 25.06 -12.11
CA LEU A 39 -7.22 24.38 -11.06
C LEU A 39 -8.08 24.10 -9.82
N ASP A 40 -9.37 24.43 -9.88
CA ASP A 40 -10.32 24.17 -8.81
C ASP A 40 -10.63 22.67 -8.68
N LEU A 41 -10.17 22.09 -7.58
CA LEU A 41 -10.39 20.69 -7.22
C LEU A 41 -11.87 20.36 -6.97
N ASN A 42 -12.74 21.35 -6.69
CA ASN A 42 -14.16 21.09 -6.44
C ASN A 42 -14.82 20.29 -7.57
N THR A 43 -14.39 20.51 -8.82
CA THR A 43 -14.95 19.78 -9.97
C THR A 43 -14.69 18.27 -9.88
N ILE A 44 -13.52 17.86 -9.39
CA ILE A 44 -13.16 16.43 -9.25
C ILE A 44 -13.57 15.82 -7.91
N LEU A 45 -13.79 16.66 -6.88
CA LEU A 45 -14.12 16.25 -5.53
C LEU A 45 -15.63 16.21 -5.24
N LYS A 46 -16.45 16.97 -5.98
CA LYS A 46 -17.90 17.13 -5.74
C LYS A 46 -18.62 15.78 -5.65
N ASP A 47 -18.31 14.87 -6.55
CA ASP A 47 -18.94 13.55 -6.62
C ASP A 47 -18.10 12.46 -5.94
N TRP A 48 -17.10 12.86 -5.14
CA TRP A 48 -16.20 11.94 -4.44
C TRP A 48 -15.91 12.40 -3.01
N ALA A 49 -16.94 12.31 -2.17
CA ALA A 49 -16.89 12.72 -0.77
C ALA A 49 -15.81 11.94 0.02
N HIS A 50 -15.10 12.66 0.90
CA HIS A 50 -14.20 12.05 1.87
C HIS A 50 -15.03 11.42 3.01
N GLU A 51 -14.62 10.25 3.45
CA GLU A 51 -15.26 9.50 4.54
C GLU A 51 -14.20 9.10 5.55
N SER A 52 -14.23 9.75 6.71
CA SER A 52 -13.28 9.50 7.80
C SER A 52 -13.27 8.02 8.18
N GLY A 53 -12.07 7.42 8.22
CA GLY A 53 -11.90 6.00 8.54
C GLY A 53 -12.06 5.04 7.37
N SER A 54 -12.44 5.52 6.18
CA SER A 54 -12.47 4.71 4.96
C SER A 54 -11.46 5.21 3.93
N ILE A 55 -10.78 4.26 3.28
CA ILE A 55 -9.82 4.56 2.22
C ILE A 55 -10.58 4.50 0.90
N LYS A 56 -10.68 5.63 0.20
CA LYS A 56 -11.30 5.69 -1.13
C LYS A 56 -10.26 5.82 -2.22
N VAL A 57 -10.28 4.87 -3.15
CA VAL A 57 -9.30 4.73 -4.23
C VAL A 57 -10.01 4.50 -5.54
N ARG A 58 -9.46 5.02 -6.64
CA ARG A 58 -9.88 4.69 -8.00
C ARG A 58 -8.70 4.68 -8.97
N LYS A 59 -8.81 3.89 -10.03
CA LYS A 59 -7.96 4.03 -11.23
C LYS A 59 -8.62 5.01 -12.21
N ILE A 60 -7.82 5.83 -12.88
CA ILE A 60 -8.27 6.74 -13.94
C ILE A 60 -7.33 6.65 -15.14
N ALA A 61 -7.79 7.04 -16.33
CA ALA A 61 -6.90 7.29 -17.47
C ALA A 61 -6.23 8.67 -17.32
N GLY A 62 -4.90 8.71 -17.34
CA GLY A 62 -4.12 9.93 -17.39
C GLY A 62 -4.14 10.59 -18.75
N LEU A 63 -3.72 11.86 -18.81
CA LEU A 63 -3.59 12.61 -20.07
C LEU A 63 -2.54 12.01 -21.03
N ASP A 64 -1.61 11.23 -20.48
CA ASP A 64 -0.61 10.47 -21.21
C ASP A 64 -1.12 9.10 -21.70
N GLY A 65 -2.42 8.81 -21.53
CA GLY A 65 -3.05 7.56 -21.91
C GLY A 65 -2.74 6.38 -20.97
N ARG A 66 -1.93 6.60 -19.92
CA ARG A 66 -1.58 5.57 -18.94
C ARG A 66 -2.50 5.64 -17.73
N GLU A 67 -2.78 4.51 -17.11
CA GLU A 67 -3.56 4.47 -15.88
C GLU A 67 -2.84 5.16 -14.73
N LYS A 68 -3.59 5.92 -13.92
CA LYS A 68 -3.14 6.55 -12.68
C LYS A 68 -3.99 6.08 -11.52
N LEU A 69 -3.40 6.07 -10.33
CA LEU A 69 -4.09 5.79 -9.09
C LEU A 69 -4.45 7.10 -8.40
N GLN A 70 -5.70 7.23 -7.95
CA GLN A 70 -6.13 8.36 -7.13
C GLN A 70 -6.58 7.87 -5.75
N LEU A 71 -6.08 8.51 -4.71
CA LEU A 71 -6.45 8.31 -3.31
C LEU A 71 -7.14 9.57 -2.78
N ARG A 72 -8.35 9.43 -2.23
CA ARG A 72 -9.05 10.54 -1.56
C ARG A 72 -8.45 10.76 -0.17
N VAL A 73 -7.98 11.97 0.08
CA VAL A 73 -7.61 12.48 1.41
C VAL A 73 -8.63 13.54 1.84
N ASP A 74 -8.55 14.10 3.05
CA ASP A 74 -9.59 15.01 3.59
C ASP A 74 -9.94 16.17 2.63
N LEU A 75 -8.98 17.08 2.44
CA LEU A 75 -9.18 18.28 1.62
C LEU A 75 -8.69 18.12 0.17
N GLY A 76 -8.37 16.91 -0.27
CA GLY A 76 -7.83 16.73 -1.63
C GLY A 76 -7.76 15.30 -2.14
N VAL A 77 -6.95 15.14 -3.17
CA VAL A 77 -6.66 13.86 -3.83
C VAL A 77 -5.16 13.74 -4.03
N LEU A 78 -4.61 12.55 -3.74
CA LEU A 78 -3.28 12.18 -4.20
C LEU A 78 -3.43 11.42 -5.51
N GLN A 79 -2.75 11.86 -6.56
CA GLN A 79 -2.64 11.13 -7.81
C GLN A 79 -1.23 10.58 -7.95
N MET A 80 -1.13 9.28 -8.26
CA MET A 80 0.13 8.56 -8.31
C MET A 80 0.23 7.70 -9.57
N GLU A 81 1.44 7.50 -10.07
CA GLU A 81 1.76 6.50 -11.08
C GLU A 81 1.58 5.09 -10.51
N LEU A 82 1.07 4.15 -11.32
CA LEU A 82 0.98 2.74 -10.93
C LEU A 82 2.34 2.06 -10.87
N THR A 83 3.30 2.50 -11.69
CA THR A 83 4.65 1.94 -11.83
C THR A 83 5.73 3.00 -11.67
N GLY A 84 6.95 2.58 -11.34
CA GLY A 84 8.05 3.48 -11.03
C GLY A 84 7.82 4.28 -9.74
N ARG A 85 8.34 5.51 -9.67
CA ARG A 85 8.13 6.42 -8.53
C ARG A 85 6.70 7.00 -8.53
N PRO A 86 6.00 7.04 -7.38
CA PRO A 86 4.58 7.45 -7.33
C PRO A 86 4.30 8.84 -7.89
N ASP A 87 5.17 9.83 -7.69
CA ASP A 87 5.03 11.18 -8.25
C ASP A 87 5.43 11.31 -9.74
N GLY A 88 5.86 10.21 -10.37
CA GLY A 88 6.28 10.16 -11.77
C GLY A 88 7.62 10.83 -12.09
N ARG A 89 8.33 11.35 -11.08
CA ARG A 89 9.64 11.99 -11.28
C ARG A 89 10.76 10.95 -11.40
N ARG A 90 11.88 11.36 -12.00
CA ARG A 90 13.10 10.55 -12.13
C ARG A 90 14.30 11.27 -11.51
N PRO A 91 14.45 11.25 -10.17
CA PRO A 91 15.52 11.98 -9.49
C PRO A 91 16.89 11.46 -9.94
N HIS A 92 17.80 12.37 -10.29
CA HIS A 92 19.14 12.03 -10.79
C HIS A 92 19.14 11.00 -11.94
N ASN A 93 18.12 11.05 -12.81
CA ASN A 93 17.92 10.11 -13.92
C ASN A 93 17.76 8.64 -13.49
N CYS A 94 17.47 8.39 -12.20
CA CYS A 94 17.10 7.09 -11.65
C CYS A 94 15.57 6.99 -11.52
N GLU A 95 15.05 5.79 -11.37
CA GLU A 95 13.62 5.59 -11.09
C GLU A 95 13.24 6.15 -9.72
N SER A 96 14.06 5.92 -8.70
CA SER A 96 13.81 6.36 -7.32
C SER A 96 15.06 6.98 -6.68
N LEU A 97 14.88 7.71 -5.57
CA LEU A 97 16.01 8.18 -4.76
C LEU A 97 16.75 6.99 -4.15
N LEU A 98 16.03 5.96 -3.69
CA LEU A 98 16.67 4.73 -3.20
C LEU A 98 17.64 4.15 -4.24
N GLU A 99 17.20 3.99 -5.49
CA GLU A 99 18.05 3.46 -6.57
C GLU A 99 19.28 4.36 -6.81
N TYR A 100 19.10 5.68 -6.80
CA TYR A 100 20.20 6.63 -6.92
C TYR A 100 21.24 6.45 -5.80
N HIS A 101 20.79 6.34 -4.55
CA HIS A 101 21.66 6.14 -3.40
C HIS A 101 22.34 4.77 -3.41
N GLN A 102 21.64 3.70 -3.79
CA GLN A 102 22.23 2.36 -3.96
C GLN A 102 23.35 2.37 -5.01
N LYS A 103 23.15 3.06 -6.14
CA LYS A 103 24.21 3.21 -7.17
C LYS A 103 25.42 3.99 -6.64
N ARG A 104 25.21 4.99 -5.78
CA ARG A 104 26.31 5.74 -5.18
C ARG A 104 27.08 4.91 -4.15
N ALA A 105 26.37 4.17 -3.30
CA ALA A 105 26.97 3.24 -2.35
C ALA A 105 27.83 2.18 -3.06
N ALA A 106 27.29 1.54 -4.10
CA ALA A 106 28.03 0.55 -4.88
C ALA A 106 29.30 1.12 -5.56
N ARG A 107 29.24 2.37 -6.03
CA ARG A 107 30.42 3.05 -6.61
C ARG A 107 31.48 3.41 -5.57
N ALA A 108 31.07 3.79 -4.36
CA ALA A 108 31.99 4.07 -3.27
C ALA A 108 32.68 2.78 -2.81
N GLU A 109 31.92 1.69 -2.65
CA GLU A 109 32.43 0.36 -2.32
C GLU A 109 33.48 -0.13 -3.34
N GLN A 110 33.21 0.03 -4.65
CA GLN A 110 34.17 -0.31 -5.71
C GLN A 110 35.49 0.47 -5.63
N LYS A 111 35.48 1.66 -5.01
CA LYS A 111 36.66 2.50 -4.80
C LYS A 111 37.30 2.29 -3.42
N GLY A 112 36.70 1.47 -2.56
CA GLY A 112 37.11 1.33 -1.16
C GLY A 112 36.79 2.59 -0.33
N GLU A 113 35.82 3.40 -0.75
CA GLU A 113 35.36 4.60 -0.05
C GLU A 113 34.14 4.27 0.82
N THR A 114 34.07 4.85 2.02
CA THR A 114 32.87 4.76 2.87
C THR A 114 31.74 5.59 2.30
N TYR A 115 30.53 5.03 2.27
CA TYR A 115 29.32 5.74 1.88
C TYR A 115 28.40 5.94 3.08
N GLU A 116 28.05 7.20 3.35
CA GLU A 116 27.12 7.57 4.42
C GLU A 116 26.01 8.46 3.87
N VAL A 117 24.81 8.23 4.37
CA VAL A 117 23.61 9.02 4.05
C VAL A 117 23.52 10.17 5.04
N THR A 118 23.54 11.39 4.53
CA THR A 118 23.38 12.59 5.36
C THR A 118 21.97 12.68 5.95
N PRO A 119 21.75 13.43 7.05
CA PRO A 119 20.41 13.61 7.64
C PRO A 119 19.37 14.12 6.63
N GLU A 120 19.76 15.05 5.76
CA GLU A 120 18.89 15.63 4.74
C GLU A 120 18.48 14.58 3.70
N GLN A 121 19.44 13.77 3.25
CA GLN A 121 19.18 12.66 2.32
C GLN A 121 18.30 11.57 2.95
N CYS A 122 18.47 11.30 4.25
CA CYS A 122 17.60 10.38 4.98
C CYS A 122 16.15 10.89 5.01
N ALA A 123 15.95 12.19 5.27
CA ALA A 123 14.64 12.82 5.22
C ALA A 123 14.02 12.74 3.80
N GLU A 124 14.80 12.98 2.74
CA GLU A 124 14.33 12.85 1.36
C GLU A 124 13.91 11.40 1.02
N LEU A 125 14.70 10.41 1.45
CA LEU A 125 14.38 9.00 1.30
C LEU A 125 13.11 8.60 2.07
N GLN A 126 12.93 9.13 3.29
CA GLN A 126 11.72 8.95 4.09
C GLN A 126 10.49 9.53 3.39
N GLN A 127 10.61 10.76 2.86
CA GLN A 127 9.54 11.40 2.09
C GLN A 127 9.17 10.56 0.86
N GLU A 128 10.14 10.01 0.14
CA GLU A 128 9.86 9.05 -0.94
C GLU A 128 9.14 7.81 -0.40
N GLY A 129 9.58 7.23 0.73
CA GLY A 129 8.91 6.10 1.39
C GLY A 129 7.43 6.34 1.73
N ILE A 130 7.06 7.56 2.12
CA ILE A 130 5.68 7.97 2.38
C ILE A 130 4.84 7.97 1.10
N GLN A 131 5.42 8.34 -0.05
CA GLN A 131 4.71 8.25 -1.32
C GLN A 131 4.37 6.80 -1.68
N TYR A 132 5.33 5.88 -1.51
CA TYR A 132 5.10 4.45 -1.72
C TYR A 132 4.09 3.89 -0.71
N TYR A 133 4.09 4.39 0.53
CA TYR A 133 3.06 4.07 1.54
C TYR A 133 1.64 4.36 1.05
N HIS A 134 1.39 5.58 0.57
CA HIS A 134 0.08 5.93 0.03
C HIS A 134 -0.30 5.06 -1.16
N ARG A 135 0.67 4.70 -2.02
CA ARG A 135 0.40 3.86 -3.18
C ARG A 135 0.07 2.43 -2.79
N TYR A 136 0.89 1.75 -1.99
CA TYR A 136 0.60 0.35 -1.66
C TYR A 136 -0.65 0.21 -0.80
N LEU A 137 -0.96 1.18 0.05
CA LEU A 137 -2.21 1.18 0.80
C LEU A 137 -3.40 1.27 -0.16
N SER A 138 -3.27 2.12 -1.18
CA SER A 138 -4.30 2.29 -2.21
C SER A 138 -4.46 1.06 -3.10
N LEU A 139 -3.35 0.42 -3.49
CA LEU A 139 -3.33 -0.81 -4.28
C LEU A 139 -3.97 -1.97 -3.51
N PHE A 140 -3.70 -2.06 -2.20
CA PHE A 140 -4.31 -3.06 -1.34
C PHE A 140 -5.84 -2.93 -1.31
N GLN A 141 -6.37 -1.70 -1.23
CA GLN A 141 -7.81 -1.43 -1.23
C GLN A 141 -8.53 -1.90 -2.50
N ILE A 142 -7.82 -2.03 -3.62
CA ILE A 142 -8.36 -2.50 -4.91
C ILE A 142 -7.86 -3.90 -5.28
N ASN A 143 -7.32 -4.65 -4.32
CA ASN A 143 -6.79 -6.01 -4.47
C ASN A 143 -5.67 -6.17 -5.52
N ASP A 144 -4.93 -5.11 -5.81
CA ASP A 144 -3.75 -5.14 -6.69
C ASP A 144 -2.52 -5.59 -5.88
N PHE A 145 -2.53 -6.85 -5.45
CA PHE A 145 -1.58 -7.38 -4.48
C PHE A 145 -0.14 -7.43 -5.00
N GLU A 146 0.09 -7.65 -6.29
CA GLU A 146 1.43 -7.63 -6.89
C GLU A 146 2.09 -6.26 -6.71
N GLY A 147 1.34 -5.19 -6.97
CA GLY A 147 1.81 -3.83 -6.74
C GLY A 147 2.07 -3.53 -5.26
N VAL A 148 1.27 -4.10 -4.34
CA VAL A 148 1.52 -4.00 -2.89
C VAL A 148 2.83 -4.69 -2.52
N VAL A 149 3.07 -5.91 -3.01
CA VAL A 149 4.33 -6.65 -2.75
C VAL A 149 5.53 -5.84 -3.23
N ARG A 150 5.49 -5.31 -4.46
CA ARG A 150 6.56 -4.48 -5.02
C ARG A 150 6.86 -3.27 -4.14
N ASP A 151 5.84 -2.49 -3.80
CA ASP A 151 6.03 -1.22 -3.08
C ASP A 151 6.43 -1.42 -1.62
N THR A 152 5.86 -2.42 -0.95
CA THR A 152 6.26 -2.77 0.42
C THR A 152 7.67 -3.35 0.46
N GLN A 153 8.05 -4.19 -0.50
CA GLN A 153 9.43 -4.70 -0.60
C GLN A 153 10.42 -3.56 -0.80
N ARG A 154 10.14 -2.62 -1.71
CA ARG A 154 10.98 -1.42 -1.90
C ARG A 154 11.14 -0.62 -0.60
N ASN A 155 10.09 -0.49 0.21
CA ASN A 155 10.19 0.21 1.50
C ASN A 155 11.00 -0.58 2.53
N LEU A 156 10.90 -1.91 2.55
CA LEU A 156 11.78 -2.76 3.38
C LEU A 156 13.24 -2.63 2.97
N ASP A 157 13.51 -2.59 1.66
CA ASP A 157 14.85 -2.38 1.10
C ASP A 157 15.38 -1.00 1.46
N LEU A 158 14.52 0.04 1.45
CA LEU A 158 14.87 1.37 1.94
C LEU A 158 15.29 1.33 3.41
N PHE A 159 14.52 0.66 4.28
CA PHE A 159 14.84 0.58 5.69
C PHE A 159 16.19 -0.11 5.91
N THR A 160 16.42 -1.24 5.23
CA THR A 160 17.71 -1.95 5.25
C THR A 160 18.84 -1.05 4.79
N PHE A 161 18.65 -0.36 3.65
CA PHE A 161 19.65 0.52 3.07
C PHE A 161 20.05 1.64 4.03
N VAL A 162 19.09 2.34 4.64
CA VAL A 162 19.40 3.42 5.59
C VAL A 162 20.14 2.87 6.80
N ALA A 163 19.69 1.75 7.39
CA ALA A 163 20.34 1.16 8.55
C ALA A 163 21.80 0.74 8.31
N GLN A 164 22.16 0.40 7.06
CA GLN A 164 23.53 0.04 6.68
C GLN A 164 24.44 1.23 6.40
N HIS A 165 23.87 2.42 6.14
CA HIS A 165 24.61 3.60 5.68
C HIS A 165 24.38 4.84 6.57
N THR A 166 23.97 4.63 7.81
CA THR A 166 23.89 5.66 8.86
C THR A 166 24.47 5.10 10.16
N ASP A 167 25.32 5.86 10.82
CA ASP A 167 25.84 5.58 12.17
C ASP A 167 24.92 6.13 13.28
N ARG A 168 23.97 6.99 12.90
CA ARG A 168 23.01 7.63 13.81
C ARG A 168 21.79 6.76 14.05
N GLU A 169 21.72 6.16 15.25
CA GLU A 169 20.61 5.31 15.68
C GLU A 169 19.25 5.99 15.58
N GLU A 170 19.17 7.28 15.92
CA GLU A 170 17.92 8.08 15.87
C GLU A 170 17.29 8.12 14.47
N PHE A 171 18.10 8.25 13.41
CA PHE A 171 17.61 8.31 12.03
C PHE A 171 17.29 6.93 11.47
N SER A 172 18.10 5.93 11.82
CA SER A 172 17.76 4.55 11.52
C SER A 172 16.40 4.20 12.15
N TRP A 173 16.22 4.51 13.43
CA TRP A 173 15.00 4.20 14.17
C TRP A 173 13.77 4.93 13.64
N ALA A 174 13.91 6.19 13.21
CA ALA A 174 12.82 6.97 12.63
C ALA A 174 12.12 6.27 11.45
N LEU A 175 12.84 5.44 10.70
CA LEU A 175 12.31 4.59 9.64
C LEU A 175 11.99 3.17 10.11
N GLN A 176 12.89 2.56 10.89
CA GLN A 176 12.78 1.16 11.31
C GLN A 176 11.54 0.88 12.17
N GLN A 177 11.03 1.87 12.92
CA GLN A 177 9.78 1.72 13.68
C GLN A 177 8.57 1.32 12.82
N PHE A 178 8.59 1.60 11.51
CA PHE A 178 7.52 1.22 10.58
C PHE A 178 7.68 -0.18 9.98
N ARG A 179 8.85 -0.83 10.15
CA ARG A 179 9.16 -2.14 9.56
C ARG A 179 8.13 -3.23 9.92
N PRO A 180 7.64 -3.38 11.17
CA PRO A 180 6.63 -4.37 11.51
C PRO A 180 5.37 -4.23 10.65
N TYR A 181 4.85 -3.01 10.52
CA TYR A 181 3.65 -2.73 9.72
C TYR A 181 3.87 -3.02 8.24
N VAL A 182 5.02 -2.63 7.67
CA VAL A 182 5.32 -2.87 6.26
C VAL A 182 5.50 -4.37 5.98
N LEU A 183 6.15 -5.12 6.88
CA LEU A 183 6.25 -6.59 6.81
C LEU A 183 4.88 -7.25 6.84
N MET A 184 4.00 -6.81 7.74
CA MET A 184 2.62 -7.31 7.82
C MET A 184 1.88 -7.07 6.51
N MET A 185 1.94 -5.86 5.94
CA MET A 185 1.29 -5.55 4.65
C MET A 185 1.88 -6.36 3.48
N ASN A 186 3.20 -6.53 3.43
CA ASN A 186 3.86 -7.38 2.43
C ASN A 186 3.38 -8.83 2.52
N THR A 187 3.32 -9.37 3.74
CA THR A 187 2.84 -10.72 4.05
C THR A 187 1.39 -10.90 3.62
N ARG A 188 0.52 -9.95 3.97
CA ARG A 188 -0.89 -9.95 3.57
C ARG A 188 -1.05 -10.01 2.07
N ALA A 189 -0.28 -9.22 1.32
CA ALA A 189 -0.36 -9.23 -0.13
C ALA A 189 0.14 -10.55 -0.74
N LYS A 190 1.30 -11.07 -0.31
CA LYS A 190 1.84 -12.36 -0.77
C LYS A 190 0.89 -13.52 -0.51
N ALA A 191 0.39 -13.63 0.72
CA ALA A 191 -0.56 -14.67 1.07
C ALA A 191 -1.91 -14.52 0.33
N SER A 192 -2.38 -13.29 0.09
CA SER A 192 -3.62 -13.08 -0.68
C SER A 192 -3.51 -13.51 -2.14
N ILE A 193 -2.33 -13.35 -2.77
CA ILE A 193 -2.06 -13.90 -4.11
C ILE A 193 -2.19 -15.42 -4.09
N LEU A 194 -1.51 -16.10 -3.15
CA LEU A 194 -1.54 -17.55 -3.02
C LEU A 194 -2.95 -18.08 -2.70
N LEU A 195 -3.72 -17.38 -1.87
CA LEU A 195 -5.11 -17.72 -1.59
C LEU A 195 -5.99 -17.58 -2.85
N GLY A 196 -5.77 -16.55 -3.66
CA GLY A 196 -6.42 -16.39 -4.96
C GLY A 196 -6.11 -17.54 -5.93
N GLU A 197 -4.93 -18.14 -5.82
CA GLU A 197 -4.51 -19.33 -6.57
C GLU A 197 -4.96 -20.66 -5.94
N GLY A 198 -5.64 -20.63 -4.79
CA GLY A 198 -6.05 -21.83 -4.05
C GLY A 198 -4.91 -22.57 -3.33
N LYS A 199 -3.73 -21.96 -3.23
CA LYS A 199 -2.53 -22.53 -2.58
C LYS A 199 -2.53 -22.26 -1.08
N PHE A 200 -3.50 -22.83 -0.36
CA PHE A 200 -3.68 -22.58 1.07
C PHE A 200 -2.46 -22.96 1.93
N ALA A 201 -1.79 -24.07 1.63
CA ALA A 201 -0.62 -24.49 2.39
C ALA A 201 0.55 -23.50 2.26
N GLU A 202 0.79 -23.00 1.05
CA GLU A 202 1.80 -21.97 0.79
C GLU A 202 1.40 -20.65 1.45
N ALA A 203 0.13 -20.25 1.37
CA ALA A 203 -0.36 -19.04 2.02
C ALA A 203 -0.17 -19.07 3.56
N ILE A 204 -0.49 -20.20 4.19
CA ILE A 204 -0.26 -20.43 5.64
C ILE A 204 1.23 -20.27 5.97
N SER A 205 2.11 -20.90 5.19
CA SER A 205 3.55 -20.80 5.39
C SER A 205 4.08 -19.38 5.19
N GLU A 206 3.55 -18.62 4.23
CA GLU A 206 3.90 -17.21 4.06
C GLU A 206 3.47 -16.36 5.25
N ILE A 207 2.28 -16.59 5.80
CA ILE A 207 1.79 -15.85 6.99
C ILE A 207 2.67 -16.13 8.20
N GLU A 208 3.00 -17.41 8.44
CA GLU A 208 3.90 -17.83 9.53
C GLU A 208 5.28 -17.17 9.37
N ARG A 209 5.87 -17.21 8.17
CA ARG A 209 7.17 -16.58 7.91
C ARG A 209 7.13 -15.06 8.13
N GLY A 210 6.06 -14.40 7.71
CA GLY A 210 5.87 -12.97 7.91
C GLY A 210 5.80 -12.60 9.39
N ARG A 211 5.04 -13.36 10.19
CA ARG A 211 4.95 -13.20 11.64
C ARG A 211 6.30 -13.42 12.32
N ASP A 212 7.00 -14.48 11.94
CA ASP A 212 8.30 -14.82 12.53
C ASP A 212 9.34 -13.73 12.21
N ALA A 213 9.32 -13.16 10.99
CA ALA A 213 10.19 -12.03 10.63
C ALA A 213 9.90 -10.75 11.45
N ILE A 214 8.63 -10.47 11.76
CA ILE A 214 8.27 -9.35 12.64
C ILE A 214 8.76 -9.62 14.07
N THR A 215 8.58 -10.86 14.54
CA THR A 215 9.01 -11.30 15.87
C THR A 215 10.52 -11.16 16.03
N GLU A 216 11.29 -11.67 15.07
CA GLU A 216 12.75 -11.58 15.05
C GLU A 216 13.21 -10.12 15.07
N PHE A 217 12.63 -9.27 14.23
CA PHE A 217 12.97 -7.84 14.21
C PHE A 217 12.71 -7.16 15.55
N LEU A 218 11.55 -7.42 16.18
CA LEU A 218 11.22 -6.83 17.47
C LEU A 218 12.10 -7.37 18.61
N GLN A 219 12.49 -8.64 18.57
CA GLN A 219 13.41 -9.24 19.54
C GLN A 219 14.82 -8.68 19.44
N GLN A 220 15.28 -8.40 18.22
CA GLN A 220 16.58 -7.77 17.96
C GLN A 220 16.58 -6.26 18.25
N SER A 221 15.39 -5.65 18.37
CA SER A 221 15.25 -4.25 18.74
C SER A 221 15.48 -4.00 20.23
N ASN A 222 15.73 -2.75 20.61
CA ASN A 222 15.91 -2.34 22.01
C ASN A 222 14.66 -2.53 22.90
N PHE A 223 13.53 -3.00 22.34
CA PHE A 223 12.27 -3.15 23.06
C PHE A 223 11.62 -4.54 22.85
N PRO A 224 12.21 -5.62 23.38
CA PRO A 224 11.65 -6.97 23.26
C PRO A 224 10.24 -7.11 23.85
N GLU A 225 9.85 -6.27 24.82
CA GLU A 225 8.49 -6.25 25.37
C GLU A 225 7.41 -5.85 24.36
N LEU A 226 7.78 -5.27 23.21
CA LEU A 226 6.83 -4.91 22.16
C LEU A 226 6.32 -6.12 21.38
N VAL A 227 7.00 -7.27 21.42
CA VAL A 227 6.55 -8.50 20.75
C VAL A 227 5.14 -8.87 21.20
N SER A 228 4.90 -8.90 22.51
CA SER A 228 3.58 -9.27 23.08
C SER A 228 2.51 -8.18 22.91
N LYS A 229 2.91 -6.98 22.47
CA LYS A 229 2.03 -5.83 22.26
C LYS A 229 1.86 -5.46 20.78
N SER A 230 2.52 -6.18 19.87
CA SER A 230 2.45 -5.88 18.44
C SER A 230 1.08 -6.24 17.90
N SER A 231 0.36 -5.21 17.44
CA SER A 231 -0.90 -5.37 16.73
C SER A 231 -0.73 -6.13 15.42
N GLU A 232 0.43 -6.03 14.79
CA GLU A 232 0.76 -6.72 13.55
C GLU A 232 0.86 -8.23 13.75
N ILE A 233 1.57 -8.67 14.79
CA ILE A 233 1.68 -10.09 15.14
C ILE A 233 0.29 -10.64 15.50
N ALA A 234 -0.44 -9.95 16.39
CA ALA A 234 -1.78 -10.36 16.79
C ALA A 234 -2.73 -10.50 15.59
N PHE A 235 -2.69 -9.55 14.65
CA PHE A 235 -3.47 -9.62 13.42
C PHE A 235 -3.08 -10.83 12.55
N LEU A 236 -1.78 -11.09 12.36
CA LEU A 236 -1.33 -12.22 11.55
C LEU A 236 -1.70 -13.57 12.18
N ASP A 237 -1.66 -13.69 13.51
CA ASP A 237 -2.08 -14.91 14.22
C ASP A 237 -3.60 -15.15 14.06
N GLU A 238 -4.42 -14.12 14.24
CA GLU A 238 -5.87 -14.22 14.01
C GLU A 238 -6.18 -14.61 12.56
N TRP A 239 -5.53 -13.94 11.61
CA TRP A 239 -5.73 -14.21 10.19
C TRP A 239 -5.23 -15.60 9.78
N LEU A 240 -4.14 -16.09 10.37
CA LEU A 240 -3.62 -17.43 10.17
C LEU A 240 -4.65 -18.50 10.54
N GLU A 241 -5.30 -18.35 11.70
CA GLU A 241 -6.34 -19.27 12.15
C GLU A 241 -7.58 -19.23 11.25
N GLU A 242 -7.97 -18.04 10.78
CA GLU A 242 -9.05 -17.93 9.78
C GLU A 242 -8.72 -18.66 8.48
N VAL A 243 -7.49 -18.51 7.98
CA VAL A 243 -7.06 -19.14 6.72
C VAL A 243 -7.01 -20.67 6.89
N LYS A 244 -6.50 -21.16 8.02
CA LYS A 244 -6.51 -22.59 8.37
C LYS A 244 -7.94 -23.14 8.43
N ALA A 245 -8.87 -22.39 9.02
CA ALA A 245 -10.27 -22.80 9.12
C ALA A 245 -10.99 -22.86 7.76
N LYS A 246 -10.64 -21.95 6.82
CA LYS A 246 -11.22 -21.89 5.46
C LYS A 246 -10.55 -22.86 4.48
N ARG A 247 -9.44 -23.50 4.86
CA ARG A 247 -8.71 -24.43 4.01
C ARG A 247 -9.59 -25.62 3.61
N PRO A 248 -9.71 -25.95 2.30
CA PRO A 248 -10.39 -27.15 1.86
C PRO A 248 -9.69 -28.39 2.43
N LEU A 249 -10.46 -29.27 3.08
CA LEU A 249 -9.94 -30.53 3.59
C LEU A 249 -9.51 -31.41 2.40
N SER A 250 -8.30 -31.97 2.48
CA SER A 250 -7.87 -32.98 1.52
C SER A 250 -8.73 -34.23 1.64
N LYS A 251 -8.78 -35.05 0.58
CA LYS A 251 -9.53 -36.32 0.58
C LYS A 251 -9.16 -37.21 1.79
N LEU A 252 -7.89 -37.20 2.18
CA LEU A 252 -7.41 -37.95 3.36
C LEU A 252 -7.97 -37.38 4.66
N GLU A 253 -7.95 -36.06 4.84
CA GLU A 253 -8.50 -35.39 6.03
C GLU A 253 -10.02 -35.54 6.10
N VAL A 254 -10.73 -35.51 4.97
CA VAL A 254 -12.16 -35.83 4.88
C VAL A 254 -12.41 -37.26 5.36
N MET A 255 -11.68 -38.25 4.82
CA MET A 255 -11.83 -39.66 5.22
C MET A 255 -11.50 -39.88 6.69
N GLN A 256 -10.49 -39.19 7.24
CA GLN A 256 -10.15 -39.25 8.66
C GLN A 256 -11.28 -38.68 9.54
N ARG A 257 -11.85 -37.53 9.16
CA ARG A 257 -12.95 -36.91 9.89
C ARG A 257 -14.25 -37.71 9.80
N GLU A 258 -14.52 -38.31 8.64
CA GLU A 258 -15.62 -39.28 8.46
C GLU A 258 -15.41 -40.51 9.34
N MET A 259 -14.17 -41.00 9.45
CA MET A 259 -13.85 -42.15 10.30
C MET A 259 -14.08 -41.81 11.79
N GLU A 260 -13.62 -40.66 12.26
CA GLU A 260 -13.89 -40.19 13.63
C GLU A 260 -15.39 -40.02 13.90
N THR A 261 -16.13 -39.48 12.93
CA THR A 261 -17.59 -39.34 13.02
C THR A 261 -18.28 -40.71 13.05
N ALA A 262 -17.79 -41.68 12.27
CA ALA A 262 -18.30 -43.04 12.28
C ALA A 262 -18.03 -43.74 13.62
N ILE A 263 -16.85 -43.54 14.23
CA ILE A 263 -16.54 -44.04 15.57
C ILE A 263 -17.48 -43.42 16.61
N ALA A 264 -17.68 -42.11 16.58
CA ALA A 264 -18.56 -41.40 17.51
C ALA A 264 -20.04 -41.80 17.38
N LYS A 265 -20.46 -42.29 16.19
CA LYS A 265 -21.80 -42.82 15.93
C LYS A 265 -21.91 -44.34 16.07
N GLU A 266 -20.86 -45.00 16.58
CA GLU A 266 -20.77 -46.45 16.75
C GLU A 266 -20.94 -47.25 15.43
N LEU A 267 -20.68 -46.61 14.30
CA LEU A 267 -20.66 -47.22 12.97
C LEU A 267 -19.30 -47.87 12.70
N TYR A 268 -18.95 -48.87 13.50
CA TYR A 268 -17.60 -49.46 13.54
C TYR A 268 -17.18 -50.12 12.21
N GLU A 269 -18.12 -50.71 11.46
CA GLU A 269 -17.86 -51.26 10.13
C GLU A 269 -17.40 -50.18 9.15
N ARG A 270 -18.13 -49.06 9.11
CA ARG A 270 -17.76 -47.90 8.28
C ARG A 270 -16.43 -47.28 8.71
N ALA A 271 -16.15 -47.22 10.02
CA ALA A 271 -14.87 -46.76 10.52
C ALA A 271 -13.71 -47.67 10.09
N ALA A 272 -13.90 -48.99 10.07
CA ALA A 272 -12.91 -49.95 9.60
C ALA A 272 -12.62 -49.80 8.10
N GLU A 273 -13.67 -49.66 7.26
CA GLU A 273 -13.51 -49.39 5.82
C GLU A 273 -12.71 -48.12 5.56
N LEU A 274 -13.05 -47.02 6.25
CA LEU A 274 -12.35 -45.75 6.11
C LEU A 274 -10.90 -45.85 6.56
N ARG A 275 -10.61 -46.56 7.66
CA ARG A 275 -9.24 -46.80 8.14
C ARG A 275 -8.39 -47.51 7.08
N ASP A 276 -8.93 -48.56 6.48
CA ASP A 276 -8.19 -49.36 5.49
C ASP A 276 -7.99 -48.57 4.19
N ALA A 277 -8.99 -47.80 3.77
CA ALA A 277 -8.89 -46.90 2.62
C ALA A 277 -7.90 -45.74 2.85
N ILE A 278 -7.83 -45.18 4.07
CA ILE A 278 -6.81 -44.18 4.46
C ILE A 278 -5.41 -44.79 4.40
N LYS A 279 -5.24 -46.03 4.86
CA LYS A 279 -3.95 -46.73 4.83
C LYS A 279 -3.45 -46.91 3.40
N LEU A 280 -4.32 -47.38 2.48
CA LEU A 280 -4.01 -47.49 1.05
C LEU A 280 -3.61 -46.15 0.43
N LEU A 281 -4.37 -45.10 0.74
CA LEU A 281 -4.15 -43.76 0.17
C LEU A 281 -2.85 -43.11 0.68
N LYS A 282 -2.44 -43.41 1.92
CA LYS A 282 -1.12 -43.03 2.45
C LYS A 282 0.02 -43.76 1.75
N THR A 283 -0.11 -45.06 1.49
CA THR A 283 0.93 -45.86 0.83
C THR A 283 1.15 -45.42 -0.62
N GLN A 284 0.09 -45.04 -1.34
CA GLN A 284 0.19 -44.54 -2.71
C GLN A 284 0.83 -43.15 -2.82
N LYS A 285 0.80 -42.34 -1.77
CA LYS A 285 1.40 -40.99 -1.74
C LYS A 285 2.89 -41.00 -1.39
N SER A 286 3.40 -42.11 -0.87
CA SER A 286 4.78 -42.31 -0.45
C SER A 286 5.64 -43.08 -1.48
N ALA A 287 5.06 -43.42 -2.63
CA ALA A 287 5.70 -44.06 -3.77
C ALA A 287 5.80 -43.06 -4.93
#